data_AF-A0A512AWR8-F1
#
_entry.id   AF-A0A512AWR8-F1
#
_cell.length_a   1.000
_cell.length_b   1.000
_cell.length_c   1.000
_cell.angle_alpha   90.00
_cell.angle_beta   90.00
_cell.angle_gamma   90.00
#
_symmetry.space_group_name_H-M   'P 1'
#
loop_
_entity.id
_entity.type
_entity.pdbx_description
1 polymer ?
#
loop_
_entity_poly.entity_id
_entity_poly.type
_entity_poly.pdbx_seq_one_letter_code
_entity_poly.pdbx_strand_id
1 'polypeptide(L)'
;MNQVEIGGQLVPQQSFEAISQISSNRTLLVQQLTTKPTKPEPITGLKTVDEVFQYFKPTAKVGFETAEGKPVNEEMKFNNLGDFGKEGLISQSNFLTETKTQQDTYEKIAKQLRTNKILKSALQNPETRQAFMQSIEALIQEIDQAK
;
A
#
# COMPACT_ATOMS: atom_id res chain seq x y z
N MET A 1 61.41 -7.91 6.47
CA MET A 1 61.96 -7.78 7.83
C MET A 1 62.56 -6.38 7.93
N ASN A 2 62.08 -5.56 8.85
CA ASN A 2 62.53 -4.17 8.97
C ASN A 2 63.88 -4.17 9.68
N GLN A 3 64.95 -3.77 9.00
CA GLN A 3 66.25 -3.53 9.65
C GLN A 3 66.18 -2.21 10.42
N VAL A 4 66.47 -2.26 11.71
CA VAL A 4 66.60 -1.09 12.59
C VAL A 4 68.06 -0.88 12.93
N GLU A 5 68.53 0.35 12.82
CA GLU A 5 69.85 0.77 13.29
C GLU A 5 69.88 0.91 14.83
N ILE A 6 71.07 0.74 15.40
CA ILE A 6 71.29 0.72 16.86
C ILE A 6 70.91 2.08 17.46
N GLY A 7 69.82 2.10 18.23
CA GLY A 7 69.26 3.30 18.88
C GLY A 7 67.79 3.59 18.54
N GLY A 8 67.22 2.91 17.53
CA GLY A 8 65.81 3.08 17.15
C GLY A 8 64.85 2.24 18.01
N GLN A 9 63.77 2.87 18.51
CA GLN A 9 62.65 2.14 19.12
C GLN A 9 61.64 1.76 18.03
N LEU A 10 61.44 0.47 17.82
CA LEU A 10 60.35 -0.05 16.99
C LEU A 10 59.02 0.19 17.71
N VAL A 11 58.26 1.18 17.26
CA VAL A 11 56.85 1.33 17.63
C VAL A 11 56.08 0.31 16.78
N PRO A 12 55.39 -0.69 17.37
CA PRO A 12 54.55 -1.58 16.61
C PRO A 12 53.51 -0.76 15.87
N GLN A 13 53.45 -0.88 14.54
CA GLN A 13 52.29 -0.37 13.81
C GLN A 13 51.09 -1.14 14.33
N GLN A 14 50.27 -0.47 15.15
CA GLN A 14 48.93 -0.95 15.42
C GLN A 14 48.22 -0.92 14.08
N SER A 15 48.06 -2.09 13.46
CA SER A 15 47.03 -2.31 12.47
C SER A 15 45.70 -2.12 13.18
N PHE A 16 45.28 -0.87 13.33
CA PHE A 16 43.87 -0.58 13.20
C PHE A 16 43.52 -1.13 11.82
N GLU A 17 42.56 -2.05 11.75
CA GLU A 17 41.81 -2.24 10.52
C GLU A 17 41.27 -0.86 10.16
N ALA A 18 42.05 -0.14 9.35
CA ALA A 18 41.66 1.13 8.83
C ALA A 18 40.40 0.81 8.06
N ILE A 19 39.26 1.28 8.57
CA ILE A 19 38.06 1.43 7.76
C ILE A 19 38.54 2.20 6.55
N SER A 20 38.81 1.45 5.47
CA SER A 20 39.41 1.97 4.24
C SER A 20 38.61 3.21 3.91
N GLN A 21 39.28 4.38 3.85
CA GLN A 21 38.70 5.69 3.60
C GLN A 21 37.46 5.57 2.71
N ILE A 22 36.28 5.56 3.33
CA ILE A 22 35.03 5.57 2.59
C ILE A 22 35.06 6.90 1.87
N SER A 23 35.14 6.88 0.54
CA SER A 23 35.19 8.14 -0.19
C SER A 23 33.95 8.95 0.19
N SER A 24 34.14 10.22 0.54
CA SER A 24 33.12 11.09 1.14
C SER A 24 31.89 11.31 0.25
N ASN A 25 31.93 10.82 -1.00
CA ASN A 25 30.87 10.83 -1.99
C ASN A 25 30.10 9.50 -2.09
N ARG A 26 30.18 8.61 -1.10
CA ARG A 26 29.40 7.36 -1.05
C ARG A 26 28.49 7.33 0.17
N THR A 27 27.21 7.06 -0.06
CA THR A 27 26.21 6.86 0.99
C THR A 27 25.89 5.37 1.10
N LEU A 28 25.98 4.84 2.32
CA LEU A 28 25.48 3.50 2.64
C LEU A 28 24.12 3.65 3.34
N LEU A 29 23.07 3.09 2.74
CA LEU A 29 21.75 3.01 3.34
C LEU A 29 21.49 1.56 3.78
N VAL A 30 21.27 1.36 5.08
CA VAL A 30 20.92 0.05 5.65
C VAL A 30 19.51 0.14 6.22
N GLN A 31 18.56 -0.51 5.56
CA GLN A 31 17.16 -0.54 5.98
C GLN A 31 16.54 -1.89 5.58
N GLN A 32 15.58 -2.36 6.35
CA GLN A 32 14.72 -3.47 5.93
C GLN A 32 13.72 -2.96 4.87
N LEU A 33 14.05 -3.14 3.59
CA LEU A 33 13.22 -2.70 2.47
C LEU A 33 12.23 -3.78 1.98
N THR A 34 12.45 -5.04 2.35
CA THR A 34 11.62 -6.20 1.98
C THR A 34 11.49 -7.19 3.13
N THR A 35 10.88 -8.36 2.89
CA THR A 35 11.05 -9.53 3.76
C THR A 35 12.55 -9.80 3.98
N LYS A 36 12.91 -10.19 5.21
CA LYS A 36 14.32 -10.32 5.62
C LYS A 36 15.06 -11.28 4.68
N PRO A 37 16.04 -10.80 3.90
CA PRO A 37 16.82 -11.69 3.05
C PRO A 37 17.65 -12.61 3.96
N THR A 38 17.77 -13.88 3.58
CA THR A 38 18.55 -14.87 4.34
C THR A 38 20.05 -14.53 4.34
N LYS A 39 20.50 -13.73 3.36
CA LYS A 39 21.86 -13.23 3.24
C LYS A 39 21.84 -11.76 2.77
N PRO A 40 22.37 -10.80 3.55
CA PRO A 40 22.47 -9.42 3.11
C PRO A 40 23.57 -9.29 2.05
N GLU A 41 23.23 -8.70 0.91
CA GLU A 41 24.17 -8.41 -0.18
C GLU A 41 24.32 -6.89 -0.36
N PRO A 42 25.55 -6.37 -0.49
CA PRO A 42 25.76 -4.95 -0.76
C PRO A 42 25.37 -4.63 -2.20
N ILE A 43 24.23 -3.96 -2.36
CA ILE A 43 23.73 -3.56 -3.68
C ILE A 43 24.31 -2.20 -4.03
N THR A 44 24.82 -2.07 -5.26
CA THR A 44 25.38 -0.83 -5.79
C THR A 44 24.74 -0.50 -7.12
N GLY A 45 24.79 0.78 -7.52
CA GLY A 45 24.32 1.22 -8.83
C GLY A 45 22.85 1.61 -8.92
N LEU A 46 22.07 1.48 -7.84
CA LEU A 46 20.72 2.05 -7.74
C LEU A 46 20.83 3.57 -7.51
N LYS A 47 20.37 4.37 -8.48
CA LYS A 47 20.45 5.83 -8.50
C LYS A 47 19.09 6.49 -8.32
N THR A 48 18.01 5.81 -8.69
CA THR A 48 16.65 6.35 -8.63
C THR A 48 15.76 5.53 -7.70
N VAL A 49 14.68 6.15 -7.21
CA VAL A 49 13.68 5.46 -6.38
C VAL A 49 13.00 4.34 -7.16
N ASP A 50 12.74 4.55 -8.44
CA ASP A 50 12.12 3.54 -9.31
C ASP A 50 13.01 2.31 -9.50
N GLU A 51 14.33 2.49 -9.64
CA GLU A 51 15.30 1.38 -9.67
C GLU A 51 15.29 0.57 -8.37
N VAL A 52 15.15 1.24 -7.22
CA VAL A 52 15.00 0.59 -5.92
C VAL A 52 13.73 -0.27 -5.90
N PHE A 53 12.58 0.26 -6.33
CA PHE A 53 11.34 -0.53 -6.39
C PHE A 53 11.41 -1.69 -7.39
N GLN A 54 12.01 -1.47 -8.57
CA GLN A 54 12.18 -2.51 -9.58
C GLN A 54 13.08 -3.65 -9.10
N TYR A 55 14.11 -3.32 -8.31
CA TYR A 55 15.02 -4.31 -7.74
C TYR A 55 14.39 -5.08 -6.58
N PHE A 56 13.88 -4.36 -5.57
CA PHE A 56 13.41 -4.96 -4.33
C PHE A 56 12.00 -5.55 -4.42
N LYS A 57 11.15 -5.07 -5.35
CA LYS A 57 9.78 -5.54 -5.59
C LYS A 57 9.02 -5.83 -4.30
N PRO A 58 8.89 -4.84 -3.40
CA PRO A 58 8.27 -5.06 -2.10
C PRO A 58 6.83 -5.56 -2.24
N THR A 59 6.52 -6.60 -1.47
CA THR A 59 5.17 -7.13 -1.32
C THR A 59 4.75 -7.16 0.14
N ALA A 60 3.46 -6.99 0.40
CA ALA A 60 2.89 -7.04 1.75
C ALA A 60 1.59 -7.84 1.74
N LYS A 61 1.50 -8.83 2.64
CA LYS A 61 0.25 -9.54 2.90
C LYS A 61 -0.57 -8.73 3.90
N VAL A 62 -1.76 -8.32 3.49
CA VAL A 62 -2.67 -7.49 4.29
C VAL A 62 -3.93 -8.29 4.56
N GLY A 63 -4.32 -8.38 5.84
CA GLY A 63 -5.59 -8.93 6.25
C GLY A 63 -6.59 -7.80 6.46
N PHE A 64 -7.67 -7.82 5.69
CA PHE A 64 -8.85 -6.98 5.87
C PHE A 64 -9.92 -7.73 6.66
N GLU A 65 -10.88 -6.97 7.19
CA GLU A 65 -12.05 -7.50 7.87
C GLU A 65 -13.30 -6.96 7.17
N THR A 66 -14.21 -7.86 6.82
CA THR A 66 -15.51 -7.49 6.24
C THR A 66 -16.45 -6.95 7.33
N ALA A 67 -17.58 -6.34 6.93
CA ALA A 67 -18.61 -5.90 7.87
C ALA A 67 -19.20 -7.05 8.72
N GLU A 68 -19.07 -8.30 8.26
CA GLU A 68 -19.50 -9.51 8.97
C GLU A 68 -18.40 -10.11 9.87
N GLY A 69 -17.24 -9.46 9.98
CA GLY A 69 -16.09 -9.95 10.75
C GLY A 69 -15.28 -11.06 10.06
N LYS A 70 -15.58 -11.40 8.80
CA LYS A 70 -14.83 -12.40 8.04
C LYS A 70 -13.49 -11.80 7.56
N PRO A 71 -12.36 -12.52 7.72
CA PRO A 71 -11.06 -12.03 7.25
C PRO A 71 -10.93 -12.20 5.73
N VAL A 72 -10.36 -11.18 5.07
CA VAL A 72 -10.02 -11.19 3.65
C VAL A 72 -8.53 -10.90 3.53
N ASN A 73 -7.74 -11.90 3.14
CA ASN A 73 -6.30 -11.74 2.99
C ASN A 73 -5.95 -11.49 1.53
N GLU A 74 -5.24 -10.40 1.26
CA GLU A 74 -4.76 -10.03 -0.07
C GLU A 74 -3.27 -9.69 -0.02
N GLU A 75 -2.60 -9.80 -1.16
CA GLU A 75 -1.18 -9.46 -1.30
C GLU A 75 -1.04 -8.19 -2.15
N MET A 76 -0.49 -7.14 -1.55
CA MET A 76 -0.21 -5.86 -2.19
C MET A 76 1.21 -5.84 -2.75
N LYS A 77 1.40 -5.20 -3.91
CA LYS A 77 2.68 -5.09 -4.62
C LYS A 77 2.98 -3.63 -4.92
N PHE A 78 4.14 -3.15 -4.47
CA PHE A 78 4.50 -1.75 -4.66
C PHE A 78 5.62 -1.63 -5.70
N ASN A 79 5.32 -0.91 -6.78
CA ASN A 79 6.21 -0.62 -7.90
C ASN A 79 6.70 0.84 -7.87
N ASN A 80 6.00 1.71 -7.17
CA ASN A 80 6.36 3.12 -7.00
C ASN A 80 5.75 3.69 -5.69
N LEU A 81 6.03 4.96 -5.39
CA LEU A 81 5.52 5.63 -4.19
C LEU A 81 3.99 5.84 -4.19
N GLY A 82 3.38 5.98 -5.37
CA GLY A 82 1.93 6.14 -5.52
C GLY A 82 1.13 4.90 -5.13
N ASP A 83 1.74 3.72 -5.20
CA ASP A 83 1.10 2.46 -4.82
C ASP A 83 0.81 2.39 -3.30
N PHE A 84 1.48 3.20 -2.49
CA PHE A 84 1.19 3.36 -1.05
C PHE A 84 0.03 4.33 -0.77
N GLY A 85 -0.40 5.08 -1.78
CA GLY A 85 -1.54 5.98 -1.68
C GLY A 85 -2.86 5.22 -1.66
N LYS A 86 -3.93 5.91 -1.24
CA LYS A 86 -5.29 5.35 -1.20
C LYS A 86 -5.70 4.70 -2.52
N GLU A 87 -5.55 5.43 -3.63
CA GLU A 87 -5.94 4.93 -4.95
C GLU A 87 -5.05 3.76 -5.41
N GLY A 88 -3.76 3.80 -5.08
CA GLY A 88 -2.82 2.71 -5.34
C GLY A 88 -3.24 1.42 -4.64
N LEU A 89 -3.59 1.50 -3.35
CA LEU A 89 -4.07 0.37 -2.56
C LEU A 89 -5.43 -0.16 -3.04
N ILE A 90 -6.38 0.75 -3.33
CA ILE A 90 -7.71 0.36 -3.82
C ILE A 90 -7.57 -0.38 -5.15
N SER A 91 -6.77 0.14 -6.09
CA SER A 91 -6.61 -0.45 -7.43
C SER A 91 -6.03 -1.87 -7.44
N GLN A 92 -5.34 -2.26 -6.38
CA GLN A 92 -4.71 -3.59 -6.24
C GLN A 92 -5.60 -4.60 -5.49
N SER A 93 -6.67 -4.12 -4.86
CA SER A 93 -7.53 -4.90 -3.97
C SER A 93 -8.92 -5.00 -4.55
N ASN A 94 -9.38 -6.23 -4.79
CA ASN A 94 -10.76 -6.46 -5.23
C ASN A 94 -11.73 -6.02 -4.13
N PHE A 95 -11.42 -6.39 -2.88
CA PHE A 95 -12.24 -6.01 -1.73
C PHE A 95 -12.37 -4.50 -1.56
N LEU A 96 -11.27 -3.75 -1.61
CA LEU A 96 -11.31 -2.30 -1.46
C LEU A 96 -11.96 -1.62 -2.67
N THR A 97 -11.78 -2.16 -3.88
CA THR A 97 -12.45 -1.65 -5.09
C THR A 97 -13.97 -1.81 -5.00
N GLU A 98 -14.45 -2.98 -4.58
CA GLU A 98 -15.87 -3.22 -4.34
C GLU A 98 -16.42 -2.31 -3.24
N THR A 99 -15.70 -2.21 -2.12
CA THR A 99 -16.07 -1.33 -0.99
C THR A 99 -16.15 0.13 -1.42
N LYS A 100 -15.18 0.61 -2.21
CA LYS A 100 -15.16 1.97 -2.76
C LYS A 100 -16.33 2.21 -3.70
N THR A 101 -16.64 1.23 -4.55
CA THR A 101 -17.78 1.29 -5.48
C THR A 101 -19.11 1.38 -4.73
N GLN A 102 -19.28 0.60 -3.67
CA GLN A 102 -20.45 0.66 -2.79
C GLN A 102 -20.55 2.04 -2.13
N GLN A 103 -19.45 2.54 -1.55
CA GLN A 103 -19.39 3.88 -0.94
C GLN A 103 -19.82 4.96 -1.94
N ASP A 104 -19.26 4.98 -3.14
CA ASP A 104 -19.58 5.97 -4.18
C ASP A 104 -21.04 5.90 -4.61
N THR A 105 -21.58 4.69 -4.67
CA THR A 105 -23.00 4.47 -4.99
C THR A 105 -23.89 5.03 -3.88
N TYR A 106 -23.58 4.75 -2.62
CA TYR A 106 -24.32 5.30 -1.48
C TYR A 106 -24.25 6.83 -1.43
N GLU A 107 -23.09 7.43 -1.68
CA GLU A 107 -22.94 8.87 -1.73
C GLU A 107 -23.78 9.50 -2.85
N LYS A 108 -23.80 8.89 -4.04
CA LYS A 108 -24.64 9.33 -5.16
C LYS A 108 -26.12 9.24 -4.81
N ILE A 109 -26.58 8.12 -4.25
CA ILE A 109 -27.96 7.92 -3.83
C ILE A 109 -28.32 8.98 -2.77
N ALA A 110 -27.51 9.12 -1.72
CA ALA A 110 -27.76 10.09 -0.66
C ALA A 110 -27.80 11.53 -1.17
N LYS A 111 -26.97 11.88 -2.16
CA LYS A 111 -27.01 13.19 -2.82
C LYS A 111 -28.32 13.39 -3.59
N GLN A 112 -28.77 12.40 -4.35
CA GLN A 112 -30.05 12.46 -5.08
C GLN A 112 -31.24 12.61 -4.11
N LEU A 113 -31.25 11.84 -3.03
CA LEU A 113 -32.27 11.92 -1.98
C LEU A 113 -32.33 13.31 -1.31
N ARG A 114 -31.19 13.98 -1.14
CA ARG A 114 -31.12 15.32 -0.52
C ARG A 114 -31.48 16.45 -1.48
N THR A 115 -31.03 16.37 -2.73
CA THR A 115 -31.10 17.48 -3.69
C THR A 115 -32.40 17.47 -4.49
N ASN A 116 -33.01 16.31 -4.71
CA ASN A 116 -34.27 16.20 -5.42
C ASN A 116 -35.44 16.47 -4.48
N LYS A 117 -36.04 17.67 -4.61
CA LYS A 117 -37.18 18.11 -3.79
C LYS A 117 -38.38 17.18 -3.91
N ILE A 118 -38.64 16.63 -5.10
CA ILE A 118 -39.77 15.72 -5.36
C ILE A 118 -39.55 14.42 -4.62
N LEU A 119 -38.37 13.81 -4.76
CA LEU A 119 -38.03 12.58 -4.01
C LEU A 119 -38.05 12.81 -2.51
N LYS A 120 -37.53 13.94 -2.03
CA LYS A 120 -37.55 14.27 -0.59
C LYS A 120 -38.97 14.38 -0.06
N SER A 121 -39.87 15.07 -0.76
CA SER A 121 -41.28 15.21 -0.35
C SER A 121 -42.04 13.88 -0.47
N ALA A 122 -41.82 13.11 -1.54
CA ALA A 122 -42.40 11.78 -1.70
C ALA A 122 -41.94 10.81 -0.61
N LEU A 123 -40.70 10.92 -0.14
CA LEU A 123 -40.22 10.11 0.97
C LEU A 123 -40.73 10.59 2.32
N GLN A 124 -41.23 11.81 2.48
CA GLN A 124 -41.83 12.27 3.75
C GLN A 124 -43.24 11.73 3.96
N ASN A 125 -43.99 11.47 2.89
CA ASN A 125 -45.30 10.85 2.97
C ASN A 125 -45.16 9.30 3.08
N PRO A 126 -45.74 8.66 4.12
CA PRO A 126 -45.65 7.21 4.33
C PRO A 126 -46.14 6.37 3.15
N GLU A 127 -47.22 6.79 2.49
CA GLU A 127 -47.85 6.04 1.40
C GLU A 127 -46.95 6.00 0.16
N THR A 128 -46.45 7.15 -0.26
CA THR A 128 -45.55 7.26 -1.42
C THR A 128 -44.17 6.67 -1.14
N ARG A 129 -43.69 6.71 0.11
CA ARG A 129 -42.48 5.99 0.53
C ARG A 129 -42.66 4.48 0.38
N GLN A 130 -43.79 3.93 0.81
CA GLN A 130 -44.06 2.50 0.73
C GLN A 130 -44.20 2.03 -0.72
N ALA A 131 -44.91 2.79 -1.55
CA ALA A 131 -45.00 2.51 -2.99
C ALA A 131 -43.63 2.55 -3.69
N PHE A 132 -42.77 3.48 -3.29
CA PHE A 132 -41.41 3.57 -3.81
C PHE A 132 -40.54 2.36 -3.39
N MET A 133 -40.63 1.93 -2.13
CA MET A 133 -39.93 0.71 -1.68
C MET A 133 -40.41 -0.54 -2.41
N GLN A 134 -41.73 -0.71 -2.57
CA GLN A 134 -42.30 -1.83 -3.34
C GLN A 134 -41.83 -1.84 -4.80
N SER A 135 -41.69 -0.66 -5.42
CA SER A 135 -41.17 -0.55 -6.78
C SER A 135 -39.69 -0.98 -6.85
N ILE A 136 -38.88 -0.60 -5.86
CA ILE A 136 -37.47 -1.04 -5.78
C ILE A 136 -37.39 -2.56 -5.55
N GLU A 137 -38.20 -3.11 -4.65
CA GLU A 137 -38.25 -4.55 -4.37
C GLU A 137 -38.65 -5.35 -5.61
N ALA A 138 -39.64 -4.88 -6.38
CA ALA A 138 -40.04 -5.50 -7.64
C ALA A 138 -38.90 -5.48 -8.66
N LEU A 139 -38.19 -4.35 -8.81
CA LEU A 139 -37.03 -4.25 -9.71
C LEU A 139 -35.88 -5.18 -9.28
N ILE A 140 -35.63 -5.32 -7.97
CA ILE A 140 -34.63 -6.26 -7.46
C ILE A 140 -35.04 -7.70 -7.81
N GLN A 141 -36.31 -8.06 -7.59
CA GLN A 141 -36.82 -9.40 -7.94
C GLN A 141 -36.71 -9.69 -9.44
N GLU A 142 -37.00 -8.71 -10.30
CA GLU A 142 -36.83 -8.85 -11.74
C GLU A 142 -35.37 -9.12 -12.13
N ILE A 143 -34.42 -8.41 -11.51
CA ILE A 143 -32.99 -8.61 -11.76
C ILE A 143 -32.52 -9.98 -11.26
N ASP A 144 -32.98 -10.43 -10.10
CA ASP A 144 -32.63 -11.73 -9.54
C ASP A 144 -33.22 -12.90 -10.32
N GLN A 145 -34.41 -12.73 -10.92
CA GLN A 145 -35.03 -13.72 -11.82
C GLN A 145 -34.41 -13.75 -13.22
N ALA A 146 -33.76 -12.65 -13.63
CA ALA A 146 -33.08 -12.53 -14.92
C ALA A 146 -31.62 -13.04 -14.88
N LYS A 147 -31.12 -13.45 -13.71
CA LYS A 147 -29.85 -14.16 -13.52
C LYS A 147 -29.99 -15.66 -13.75
#